data_AF-F3YVJ1-F1
#
_entry.id   AF-F3YVJ1-F1
#
_cell.length_a   1.000
_cell.length_b   1.000
_cell.length_c   1.000
_cell.angle_alpha   90.00
_cell.angle_beta   90.00
_cell.angle_gamma   90.00
#
_symmetry.space_group_name_H-M   'P 1'
#
loop_
_entity.id
_entity.type
_entity.pdbx_description
1 polymer ?
#
loop_
_entity_poly.entity_id
_entity_poly.type
_entity_poly.pdbx_seq_one_letter_code
_entity_poly.pdbx_strand_id
1 'polypeptide(L)'
;MESLLPSLKAFKVPCEPHKSDALAQAFMPYIYSSVYRVLVSRRCGNIRHLAKAISLGIYTKLTMDDCKALNSFDGRKCSFETWLSLYAEKAALNHIRQSLYPTSQLSTIFAAMGVDVAGKEEAIDRQGDILEPTHKFVLRLLYDESLSFEEAANVLGVAPQVVRSLEGEAWGRIRMACRPAICELAQ
;
A
#
# COMPACT_ATOMS: atom_id res chain seq x y z
N MET A 1 5.66 -20.40 -31.29
CA MET A 1 5.66 -19.13 -30.54
C MET A 1 6.99 -19.05 -29.82
N GLU A 2 7.98 -18.49 -30.52
CA GLU A 2 9.35 -18.39 -30.04
C GLU A 2 9.42 -17.55 -28.77
N SER A 3 10.17 -18.07 -27.81
CA SER A 3 10.50 -17.44 -26.54
C SER A 3 11.20 -16.10 -26.78
N LEU A 4 10.45 -15.00 -26.65
CA LEU A 4 10.96 -13.62 -26.68
C LEU A 4 11.72 -13.21 -25.40
N LEU A 5 12.29 -14.16 -24.65
CA LEU A 5 13.05 -13.86 -23.44
C LEU A 5 14.49 -14.38 -23.51
N PRO A 6 15.39 -13.67 -24.21
CA PRO A 6 16.80 -13.78 -23.89
C PRO A 6 17.05 -13.08 -22.55
N SER A 7 17.41 -13.87 -21.55
CA SER A 7 18.39 -13.46 -20.53
C SER A 7 18.01 -12.27 -19.63
N LEU A 8 16.91 -12.38 -18.88
CA LEU A 8 16.57 -11.44 -17.79
C LEU A 8 17.59 -11.42 -16.61
N LYS A 9 18.64 -12.26 -16.63
CA LYS A 9 19.71 -12.24 -15.62
C LYS A 9 20.66 -11.04 -15.73
N ALA A 10 20.62 -10.30 -16.84
CA ALA A 10 21.43 -9.10 -17.06
C ALA A 10 20.59 -7.89 -17.52
N PHE A 11 19.26 -7.94 -17.34
CA PHE A 11 18.38 -6.86 -17.77
C PHE A 11 18.43 -5.73 -16.73
N LYS A 12 19.44 -4.87 -16.87
CA LYS A 12 19.43 -3.52 -16.30
C LYS A 12 18.31 -2.80 -17.05
N VAL A 13 17.09 -2.82 -16.50
CA VAL A 13 15.88 -2.31 -17.17
C VAL A 13 16.19 -0.89 -17.64
N PRO A 14 16.36 -0.65 -18.96
CA PRO A 14 16.67 0.68 -19.43
C PRO A 14 15.37 1.48 -19.33
N CYS A 15 15.28 2.35 -18.32
CA CYS A 15 14.23 3.34 -18.18
C CYS A 15 14.42 4.46 -19.23
N GLU A 16 14.67 4.11 -20.50
CA GLU A 16 14.76 5.08 -21.58
C GLU A 16 13.34 5.35 -22.10
N PRO A 17 12.94 6.63 -22.30
CA PRO A 17 11.58 6.99 -22.70
C PRO A 17 11.12 6.31 -24.00
N HIS A 18 12.07 5.97 -24.89
CA HIS A 18 11.84 5.31 -26.18
C HIS A 18 11.56 3.79 -26.10
N LYS A 19 11.71 3.17 -24.93
CA LYS A 19 11.44 1.72 -24.70
C LYS A 19 10.23 1.47 -23.80
N SER A 20 9.53 2.53 -23.37
CA SER A 20 8.36 2.45 -22.50
C SER A 20 7.24 1.59 -23.12
N ASP A 21 6.96 1.72 -24.42
CA ASP A 21 5.91 0.93 -25.09
C ASP A 21 6.20 -0.57 -25.12
N ALA A 22 7.48 -0.96 -25.28
CA ALA A 22 7.88 -2.37 -25.26
C ALA A 22 7.77 -2.96 -23.84
N LEU A 23 8.13 -2.18 -22.81
CA LEU A 23 7.97 -2.56 -21.41
C LEU A 23 6.49 -2.69 -21.04
N ALA A 24 5.65 -1.76 -21.50
CA ALA A 24 4.21 -1.82 -21.31
C ALA A 24 3.61 -3.08 -21.95
N GLN A 25 3.96 -3.37 -23.22
CA GLN A 25 3.49 -4.57 -23.91
C GLN A 25 3.92 -5.86 -23.19
N ALA A 26 5.14 -5.90 -22.65
CA ALA A 26 5.64 -7.07 -21.94
C ALA A 26 4.99 -7.27 -20.56
N PHE A 27 4.85 -6.20 -19.77
CA PHE A 27 4.52 -6.32 -18.33
C PHE A 27 3.06 -6.05 -17.99
N MET A 28 2.36 -5.22 -18.76
CA MET A 28 0.97 -4.86 -18.47
C MET A 28 0.02 -6.07 -18.38
N PRO A 29 0.14 -7.11 -19.22
CA PRO A 29 -0.70 -8.30 -19.09
C PRO A 29 -0.52 -9.01 -17.73
N TYR A 30 0.72 -9.08 -17.21
CA TYR A 30 1.03 -9.72 -15.93
C TYR A 30 0.52 -8.89 -14.75
N ILE A 31 0.71 -7.57 -14.80
CA ILE A 31 0.18 -6.63 -13.81
C ILE A 31 -1.35 -6.75 -13.79
N TYR A 32 -1.99 -6.66 -14.95
CA TYR A 32 -3.45 -6.75 -15.09
C TYR A 32 -4.00 -8.05 -14.55
N SER A 33 -3.42 -9.19 -14.92
CA SER A 33 -3.85 -10.51 -14.45
C SER A 33 -3.77 -10.62 -12.92
N SER A 34 -2.66 -10.16 -12.34
CA SER A 34 -2.42 -10.19 -10.89
C SER A 34 -3.43 -9.31 -10.14
N VAL A 35 -3.65 -8.07 -10.61
CA VAL A 35 -4.65 -7.15 -10.07
C VAL A 35 -6.06 -7.72 -10.20
N TYR A 36 -6.41 -8.26 -11.36
CA TYR A 36 -7.73 -8.82 -11.65
C TYR A 36 -8.07 -9.97 -10.70
N ARG A 37 -7.11 -10.88 -10.47
CA ARG A 37 -7.25 -11.99 -9.51
C ARG A 37 -7.56 -11.50 -8.09
N VAL A 38 -6.85 -10.46 -7.63
CA VAL A 38 -7.10 -9.87 -6.31
C VAL A 38 -8.51 -9.28 -6.23
N LEU A 39 -8.93 -8.51 -7.24
CA LEU A 39 -10.26 -7.88 -7.27
C LEU A 39 -11.39 -8.92 -7.30
N VAL A 40 -11.22 -10.02 -8.05
CA VAL A 40 -12.16 -11.15 -8.08
C VAL A 40 -12.23 -11.82 -6.71
N SER A 41 -11.09 -12.13 -6.11
CA SER A 41 -11.02 -12.77 -4.78
C SER A 41 -11.70 -11.92 -3.71
N ARG A 42 -11.61 -10.58 -3.82
CA ARG A 42 -12.23 -9.62 -2.90
C ARG A 42 -13.65 -9.21 -3.29
N ARG A 43 -14.23 -9.83 -4.32
CA ARG A 43 -15.60 -9.57 -4.81
C ARG A 43 -15.89 -8.08 -5.06
N CYS A 44 -14.90 -7.34 -5.56
CA CYS A 44 -15.08 -5.93 -5.86
C CYS A 44 -16.10 -5.71 -7.00
N GLY A 45 -16.85 -4.62 -6.95
CA GLY A 45 -17.67 -4.17 -8.08
C GLY A 45 -16.80 -3.62 -9.21
N ASN A 46 -17.31 -3.56 -10.44
CA ASN A 46 -16.63 -2.92 -11.59
C ASN A 46 -15.20 -3.44 -11.88
N ILE A 47 -14.96 -4.74 -11.66
CA ILE A 47 -13.63 -5.38 -11.70
C ILE A 47 -12.82 -4.98 -12.93
N ARG A 48 -13.40 -5.04 -14.14
CA ARG A 48 -12.65 -4.73 -15.38
C ARG A 48 -12.13 -3.30 -15.42
N HIS A 49 -12.95 -2.34 -14.95
CA HIS A 49 -12.59 -0.92 -14.95
C HIS A 49 -11.53 -0.65 -13.89
N LEU A 50 -11.72 -1.16 -12.67
CA LEU A 50 -10.75 -1.04 -11.58
C LEU A 50 -9.40 -1.69 -11.94
N ALA A 51 -9.42 -2.89 -12.53
CA ALA A 51 -8.21 -3.57 -12.95
C ALA A 51 -7.41 -2.73 -13.96
N LYS A 52 -8.07 -2.08 -14.93
CA LYS A 52 -7.40 -1.18 -15.88
C LYS A 52 -6.78 0.02 -15.17
N ALA A 53 -7.54 0.71 -14.33
CA ALA A 53 -7.08 1.92 -13.63
C ALA A 53 -5.90 1.62 -12.69
N ILE A 54 -6.00 0.58 -11.87
CA ILE A 54 -4.95 0.18 -10.93
C ILE A 54 -3.70 -0.28 -11.68
N SER A 55 -3.85 -1.06 -12.75
CA SER A 55 -2.71 -1.53 -13.55
C SER A 55 -1.94 -0.38 -14.19
N LEU A 56 -2.66 0.61 -14.73
CA LEU A 56 -2.05 1.83 -15.26
C LEU A 56 -1.31 2.61 -14.15
N GLY A 57 -1.93 2.78 -12.98
CA GLY A 57 -1.28 3.44 -11.84
C GLY A 57 -0.02 2.72 -11.35
N ILE A 58 -0.02 1.38 -11.33
CA ILE A 58 1.15 0.56 -11.02
C ILE A 58 2.24 0.79 -12.06
N TYR A 59 1.90 0.71 -13.35
CA TYR A 59 2.85 0.92 -14.43
C TYR A 59 3.50 2.31 -14.34
N THR A 60 2.69 3.35 -14.18
CA THR A 60 3.18 4.72 -13.99
C THR A 60 4.17 4.78 -12.83
N LYS A 61 3.84 4.22 -11.65
CA LYS A 61 4.75 4.18 -10.50
C LYS A 61 6.05 3.40 -10.76
N LEU A 62 5.99 2.31 -11.54
CA LEU A 62 7.18 1.54 -11.90
C LEU A 62 8.11 2.33 -12.82
N THR A 63 7.57 3.20 -13.67
CA THR A 63 8.32 4.02 -14.64
C THR A 63 8.67 5.42 -14.14
N MET A 64 8.05 5.88 -13.06
CA MET A 64 8.36 7.15 -12.41
C MET A 64 9.70 7.07 -11.65
N ASP A 65 10.22 8.25 -11.25
CA ASP A 65 11.43 8.40 -10.43
C ASP A 65 12.62 7.58 -10.93
N ASP A 66 12.96 7.67 -12.22
CA ASP A 66 14.04 6.91 -12.86
C ASP A 66 13.95 5.39 -12.64
N CYS A 67 12.73 4.85 -12.63
CA CYS A 67 12.46 3.44 -12.41
C CYS A 67 13.00 2.90 -11.07
N LYS A 68 13.09 3.73 -10.02
CA LYS A 68 13.53 3.31 -8.67
C LYS A 68 12.84 2.05 -8.16
N ALA A 69 11.53 1.92 -8.39
CA ALA A 69 10.78 0.74 -7.97
C ALA A 69 11.26 -0.53 -8.70
N LEU A 70 11.52 -0.46 -10.00
CA LEU A 70 12.09 -1.57 -10.78
C LEU A 70 13.53 -1.89 -10.34
N ASN A 71 14.31 -0.87 -9.99
CA ASN A 71 15.68 -1.03 -9.48
C ASN A 71 15.73 -1.71 -8.10
N SER A 72 14.60 -1.80 -7.38
CA SER A 72 14.51 -2.54 -6.12
C SER A 72 14.41 -4.06 -6.30
N PHE A 73 14.23 -4.55 -7.54
CA PHE A 73 14.18 -5.97 -7.83
C PHE A 73 15.52 -6.66 -7.54
N ASP A 74 15.45 -7.75 -6.78
CA ASP A 74 16.59 -8.62 -6.49
C ASP A 74 16.31 -10.03 -7.04
N GLY A 75 16.94 -10.35 -8.17
CA GLY A 75 16.81 -11.64 -8.85
C GLY A 75 17.38 -12.83 -8.07
N ARG A 76 18.06 -12.61 -6.94
CA ARG A 76 18.49 -13.68 -6.03
C ARG A 76 17.34 -14.18 -5.15
N LYS A 77 16.31 -13.36 -4.92
CA LYS A 77 15.17 -13.69 -4.04
C LYS A 77 14.04 -14.40 -4.76
N CYS A 78 13.73 -13.98 -5.98
CA CYS A 78 12.65 -14.54 -6.79
C CYS A 78 12.80 -14.16 -8.27
N SER A 79 12.00 -14.78 -9.15
CA SER A 79 11.92 -14.37 -10.55
C SER A 79 11.28 -12.98 -10.68
N PHE A 80 11.59 -12.28 -11.78
CA PHE A 80 11.01 -10.96 -12.06
C PHE A 80 9.48 -11.02 -12.15
N GLU A 81 8.93 -12.07 -12.76
CA GLU A 81 7.48 -12.28 -12.87
C GLU A 81 6.82 -12.44 -11.49
N THR A 82 7.41 -13.27 -10.61
CA THR A 82 6.91 -13.44 -9.25
C THR A 82 6.98 -12.14 -8.46
N TRP A 83 8.09 -11.42 -8.54
CA TRP A 83 8.25 -10.12 -7.90
C TRP A 83 7.19 -9.12 -8.38
N LEU A 84 6.98 -9.02 -9.70
CA LEU A 84 6.04 -8.09 -10.31
C LEU A 84 4.59 -8.43 -9.94
N SER A 85 4.24 -9.73 -9.92
CA SER A 85 2.93 -10.18 -9.43
C SER A 85 2.71 -9.79 -7.98
N LEU A 86 3.67 -10.05 -7.09
CA LEU A 86 3.56 -9.67 -5.67
C LEU A 86 3.45 -8.16 -5.48
N TYR A 87 4.21 -7.38 -6.24
CA TYR A 87 4.12 -5.91 -6.25
C TYR A 87 2.73 -5.45 -6.69
N ALA A 88 2.22 -6.00 -7.78
CA ALA A 88 0.91 -5.66 -8.32
C ALA A 88 -0.24 -6.07 -7.39
N GLU A 89 -0.16 -7.26 -6.79
CA GLU A 89 -1.14 -7.73 -5.80
C GLU A 89 -1.15 -6.85 -4.56
N LYS A 90 0.03 -6.48 -4.04
CA LYS A 90 0.15 -5.55 -2.90
C LYS A 90 -0.45 -4.19 -3.24
N ALA A 91 -0.19 -3.66 -4.43
CA ALA A 91 -0.74 -2.39 -4.89
C ALA A 91 -2.27 -2.46 -5.07
N ALA A 92 -2.81 -3.56 -5.63
CA ALA A 92 -4.24 -3.78 -5.77
C ALA A 92 -4.93 -3.86 -4.40
N LEU A 93 -4.38 -4.65 -3.46
CA LEU A 93 -4.87 -4.71 -2.09
C LEU A 93 -4.84 -3.33 -1.45
N ASN A 94 -3.74 -2.58 -1.58
CA ASN A 94 -3.66 -1.24 -1.04
C ASN A 94 -4.70 -0.29 -1.63
N HIS A 95 -4.99 -0.39 -2.94
CA HIS A 95 -6.05 0.39 -3.57
C HIS A 95 -7.44 0.02 -3.03
N ILE A 96 -7.75 -1.27 -2.93
CA ILE A 96 -9.01 -1.75 -2.33
C ILE A 96 -9.15 -1.19 -0.91
N ARG A 97 -8.08 -1.29 -0.11
CA ARG A 97 -8.04 -0.73 1.23
C ARG A 97 -8.29 0.77 1.21
N GLN A 98 -7.59 1.55 0.38
CA GLN A 98 -7.83 2.99 0.25
C GLN A 98 -9.26 3.35 -0.18
N SER A 99 -9.88 2.54 -1.04
CA SER A 99 -11.26 2.76 -1.51
C SER A 99 -12.34 2.38 -0.48
N LEU A 100 -12.06 1.37 0.36
CA LEU A 100 -12.92 0.95 1.46
C LEU A 100 -12.73 1.83 2.70
N TYR A 101 -11.56 2.44 2.83
CA TYR A 101 -11.14 3.13 4.06
C TYR A 101 -10.80 4.61 3.83
N PRO A 102 -11.76 5.44 3.34
CA PRO A 102 -11.59 6.87 3.43
C PRO A 102 -11.49 7.29 4.90
N THR A 103 -10.41 8.01 5.22
CA THR A 103 -10.39 9.07 6.26
C THR A 103 -10.86 8.67 7.66
N SER A 104 -10.18 7.71 8.32
CA SER A 104 -10.20 7.71 9.78
C SER A 104 -9.40 8.91 10.29
N GLN A 105 -10.08 9.81 10.99
CA GLN A 105 -9.44 10.92 11.70
C GLN A 105 -8.62 10.35 12.86
N LEU A 106 -7.43 10.90 13.06
CA LEU A 106 -6.51 10.47 14.10
C LEU A 106 -7.06 10.86 15.49
N SER A 107 -7.81 11.96 15.56
CA SER A 107 -8.60 12.39 16.72
C SER A 107 -9.62 11.33 17.16
N THR A 108 -10.38 10.74 16.22
CA THR A 108 -11.35 9.67 16.51
C THR A 108 -10.66 8.43 17.07
N ILE A 109 -9.53 8.03 16.49
CA ILE A 109 -8.74 6.89 16.97
C ILE A 109 -8.27 7.14 18.41
N PHE A 110 -7.74 8.35 18.68
CA PHE A 110 -7.27 8.73 20.01
C PHE A 110 -8.40 8.79 21.05
N ALA A 111 -9.56 9.34 20.67
CA ALA A 111 -10.74 9.35 21.51
C ALA A 111 -11.19 7.91 21.88
N ALA A 112 -11.20 6.99 20.92
CA ALA A 112 -11.57 5.59 21.15
C ALA A 112 -10.60 4.87 22.12
N MET A 113 -9.34 5.28 22.16
CA MET A 113 -8.35 4.81 23.14
C MET A 113 -8.47 5.49 24.51
N GLY A 114 -9.42 6.40 24.70
CA GLY A 114 -9.59 7.15 25.94
C GLY A 114 -8.57 8.28 26.14
N VAL A 115 -7.92 8.74 25.06
CA VAL A 115 -7.05 9.93 25.10
C VAL A 115 -7.94 11.18 25.01
N ASP A 116 -7.74 12.13 25.91
CA ASP A 116 -8.42 13.43 25.83
C ASP A 116 -7.89 14.25 24.65
N VAL A 117 -8.74 14.37 23.64
CA VAL A 117 -8.48 15.13 22.41
C VAL A 117 -9.25 16.45 22.35
N ALA A 118 -10.03 16.79 23.40
CA ALA A 118 -10.94 17.93 23.39
C ALA A 118 -10.19 19.24 23.11
N GLY A 119 -10.59 19.95 22.04
CA GLY A 119 -9.99 21.22 21.62
C GLY A 119 -8.64 21.08 20.90
N LYS A 120 -8.20 19.86 20.58
CA LYS A 120 -6.96 19.56 19.86
C LYS A 120 -7.18 18.71 18.61
N GLU A 121 -8.42 18.41 18.27
CA GLU A 121 -8.82 17.47 17.21
C GLU A 121 -8.21 17.88 15.86
N GLU A 122 -8.37 19.15 15.45
CA GLU A 122 -7.81 19.65 14.19
C GLU A 122 -6.27 19.60 14.14
N ALA A 123 -5.61 19.87 15.26
CA ALA A 123 -4.15 19.82 15.33
C ALA A 123 -3.64 18.38 15.20
N ILE A 124 -4.35 17.43 15.83
CA ILE A 124 -4.07 15.99 15.76
C ILE A 124 -4.36 15.45 14.35
N ASP A 125 -5.48 15.84 13.75
CA ASP A 125 -5.88 15.38 12.42
C ASP A 125 -5.01 15.96 11.30
N ARG A 126 -4.46 17.16 11.47
CA ARG A 126 -3.45 17.73 10.57
C ARG A 126 -2.16 16.91 10.57
N GLN A 127 -1.83 16.25 11.68
CA GLN A 127 -0.73 15.28 11.70
C GLN A 127 -1.11 13.96 11.01
N GLY A 128 -2.38 13.73 10.69
CA GLY A 128 -2.84 12.51 10.04
C GLY A 128 -2.06 12.16 8.76
N ASP A 129 -1.50 13.13 8.04
CA ASP A 129 -0.72 12.88 6.81
C ASP A 129 0.57 12.09 7.04
N ILE A 130 1.04 11.97 8.29
CA ILE A 130 2.19 11.11 8.64
C ILE A 130 1.89 9.61 8.49
N LEU A 131 0.60 9.24 8.55
CA LEU A 131 0.14 7.87 8.44
C LEU A 131 -0.39 7.58 7.05
N GLU A 132 0.14 6.50 6.44
CA GLU A 132 -0.50 5.88 5.29
C GLU A 132 -1.96 5.52 5.62
N PRO A 133 -2.88 5.57 4.64
CA PRO A 133 -4.27 5.17 4.84
C PRO A 133 -4.43 3.79 5.48
N THR A 134 -3.56 2.84 5.12
CA THR A 134 -3.55 1.49 5.69
C THR A 134 -3.22 1.49 7.19
N HIS A 135 -2.34 2.37 7.66
CA HIS A 135 -2.03 2.49 9.09
C HIS A 135 -3.21 3.04 9.87
N LYS A 136 -3.81 4.14 9.40
CA LYS A 136 -5.00 4.74 10.03
C LYS A 136 -6.12 3.71 10.18
N PHE A 137 -6.32 2.91 9.14
CA PHE A 137 -7.37 1.92 9.14
C PHE A 137 -7.10 0.73 10.07
N VAL A 138 -5.87 0.22 10.14
CA VAL A 138 -5.49 -0.80 11.13
C VAL A 138 -5.78 -0.29 12.54
N LEU A 139 -5.40 0.95 12.85
CA LEU A 139 -5.67 1.55 14.16
C LEU A 139 -7.19 1.68 14.42
N ARG A 140 -7.98 2.11 13.44
CA ARG A 140 -9.44 2.14 13.57
C ARG A 140 -10.02 0.77 13.88
N LEU A 141 -9.64 -0.28 13.14
CA LEU A 141 -10.17 -1.62 13.39
C LEU A 141 -9.89 -2.11 14.81
N LEU A 142 -8.67 -1.87 15.29
CA LEU A 142 -8.23 -2.34 16.60
C LEU A 142 -8.82 -1.51 17.75
N TYR A 143 -8.91 -0.19 17.59
CA TYR A 143 -9.21 0.72 18.71
C TYR A 143 -10.62 1.33 18.64
N ASP A 144 -11.11 1.70 17.47
CA ASP A 144 -12.46 2.27 17.29
C ASP A 144 -13.51 1.14 17.22
N GLU A 145 -13.27 0.16 16.36
CA GLU A 145 -14.18 -0.98 16.18
C GLU A 145 -13.91 -2.14 17.15
N SER A 146 -12.86 -2.03 17.98
CA SER A 146 -12.50 -3.00 19.02
C SER A 146 -12.34 -4.45 18.51
N LEU A 147 -11.90 -4.63 17.27
CA LEU A 147 -11.68 -5.95 16.68
C LEU A 147 -10.38 -6.59 17.20
N SER A 148 -10.37 -7.92 17.28
CA SER A 148 -9.14 -8.69 17.50
C SER A 148 -8.19 -8.59 16.31
N PHE A 149 -6.92 -8.94 16.52
CA PHE A 149 -5.92 -8.99 15.44
C PHE A 149 -6.31 -9.96 14.33
N GLU A 150 -6.97 -11.06 14.69
CA GLU A 150 -7.45 -12.10 13.79
C GLU A 150 -8.62 -11.60 12.94
N GLU A 151 -9.58 -10.90 13.54
CA GLU A 151 -10.70 -10.27 12.84
C GLU A 151 -10.22 -9.15 11.93
N ALA A 152 -9.35 -8.27 12.42
CA ALA A 152 -8.74 -7.22 11.61
C ALA A 152 -7.95 -7.80 10.43
N ALA A 153 -7.23 -8.92 10.64
CA ALA A 153 -6.50 -9.62 9.58
C ALA A 153 -7.44 -10.19 8.51
N ASN A 154 -8.58 -10.73 8.92
CA ASN A 154 -9.62 -11.21 8.00
C ASN A 154 -10.20 -10.05 7.17
N VAL A 155 -10.51 -8.92 7.81
CA VAL A 155 -11.02 -7.70 7.14
C VAL A 155 -9.98 -7.16 6.14
N LEU A 156 -8.71 -7.10 6.55
CA LEU A 156 -7.59 -6.61 5.72
C LEU A 156 -7.13 -7.61 4.65
N GLY A 157 -7.52 -8.87 4.80
CA GLY A 157 -7.11 -9.95 3.93
C GLY A 157 -5.63 -10.30 4.02
N VAL A 158 -5.04 -10.23 5.21
CA VAL A 158 -3.62 -10.50 5.48
C VAL A 158 -3.46 -11.51 6.60
N ALA A 159 -2.22 -11.95 6.86
CA ALA A 159 -1.92 -12.73 8.06
C ALA A 159 -1.96 -11.84 9.32
N PRO A 160 -2.35 -12.36 10.49
CA PRO A 160 -2.38 -11.59 11.75
C PRO A 160 -1.05 -10.89 12.09
N GLN A 161 0.07 -11.53 11.75
CA GLN A 161 1.40 -10.93 11.95
C GLN A 161 1.60 -9.63 11.17
N VAL A 162 0.99 -9.51 9.97
CA VAL A 162 1.05 -8.29 9.17
C VAL A 162 0.28 -7.16 9.84
N VAL A 163 -0.84 -7.46 10.49
CA VAL A 163 -1.60 -6.47 11.26
C VAL A 163 -0.76 -5.92 12.42
N ARG A 164 -0.08 -6.81 13.17
CA ARG A 164 0.84 -6.42 14.25
C ARG A 164 2.00 -5.54 13.74
N SER A 165 2.58 -5.89 12.60
CA SER A 165 3.63 -5.06 11.98
C SER A 165 3.11 -3.69 11.56
N LEU A 166 1.93 -3.63 10.92
CA LEU A 166 1.32 -2.37 10.49
C LEU A 166 0.94 -1.47 11.66
N GLU A 167 0.42 -2.05 12.73
CA GLU A 167 0.14 -1.35 13.98
C GLU A 167 1.43 -0.77 14.59
N GLY A 168 2.48 -1.59 14.69
CA GLY A 168 3.78 -1.15 15.21
C GLY A 168 4.43 -0.04 14.37
N GLU A 169 4.36 -0.15 13.04
CA GLU A 169 4.82 0.90 12.11
C GLU A 169 4.01 2.19 12.26
N ALA A 170 2.70 2.09 12.41
CA ALA A 170 1.82 3.23 12.65
C ALA A 170 2.20 3.96 13.94
N TRP A 171 2.37 3.21 15.04
CA TRP A 171 2.78 3.77 16.32
C TRP A 171 4.19 4.35 16.30
N GLY A 172 5.11 3.74 15.56
CA GLY A 172 6.45 4.28 15.32
C GLY A 172 6.39 5.67 14.69
N ARG A 173 5.55 5.84 13.65
CA ARG A 173 5.35 7.12 12.97
C ARG A 173 4.67 8.16 13.88
N ILE A 174 3.61 7.78 14.59
CA ILE A 174 2.94 8.67 15.57
C ILE A 174 3.95 9.15 16.61
N ARG A 175 4.76 8.24 17.18
CA ARG A 175 5.76 8.62 18.19
C ARG A 175 6.81 9.58 17.65
N MET A 176 7.24 9.40 16.41
CA MET A 176 8.16 10.33 15.75
C MET A 176 7.54 11.71 15.55
N ALA A 177 6.26 11.78 15.15
CA ALA A 177 5.54 13.02 14.88
C ALA A 177 5.07 13.75 16.15
N CYS A 178 4.76 13.03 17.24
CA CYS A 178 4.37 13.62 18.51
C CYS A 178 5.58 14.03 19.37
N ARG A 179 6.79 13.54 19.07
CA ARG A 179 8.00 13.93 19.82
C ARG A 179 8.28 15.44 19.79
N PRO A 180 8.10 16.17 18.67
CA PRO A 180 8.15 17.64 18.65
C PRO A 180 6.94 18.29 19.32
N ALA A 181 5.72 17.77 19.10
CA ALA A 181 4.48 18.37 19.63
C ALA A 181 4.39 18.30 21.17
N ILE A 182 4.96 17.26 21.80
CA ILE A 182 5.08 17.17 23.26
C ILE A 182 6.11 18.17 23.81
N CYS A 183 7.13 18.55 23.03
CA CYS A 183 8.07 19.60 23.43
C CYS A 183 7.46 21.01 23.32
N GLU A 184 6.58 21.26 22.34
CA GLU A 184 5.89 22.55 22.19
C GLU A 184 4.75 22.75 23.19
N LEU A 185 4.14 21.67 23.69
CA LEU A 185 3.12 21.73 24.75
C LEU A 185 3.70 21.78 26.18
N ALA A 186 5.02 21.73 26.31
CA ALA A 186 5.75 21.79 27.60
C ALA A 186 6.42 23.17 27.84
N GLN A 187 6.11 24.18 27.02
CA GLN A 187 6.44 25.59 27.22
C GLN A 187 5.17 26.39 27.51
#